data_AF-H8GYG6-F1
#
_entry.id   AF-H8GYG6-F1
#
_cell.length_a   1.000
_cell.length_b   1.000
_cell.length_c   1.000
_cell.angle_alpha   90.00
_cell.angle_beta   90.00
_cell.angle_gamma   90.00
#
_symmetry.space_group_name_H-M   'P 1'
#
loop_
_entity.id
_entity.type
_entity.pdbx_description
1 polymer ?
#
loop_
_entity_poly.entity_id
_entity_poly.type
_entity_poly.pdbx_seq_one_letter_code
_entity_poly.pdbx_strand_id
1 'polypeptide(L)'
;MRAALSGVEGQPHPRIGWLTTHLAVTKREYWSLIAAATGAPPPPDDYGLTRLMAWEIGAARALSDDALTRRVVHAGAEFGVAELLRLNARHTAWHAGQIAALADRSRSA
;
A
#
# COMPACT_ATOMS: atom_id res chain seq x y z
N MET A 1 -9.66 -36.68 1.43
CA MET A 1 -9.91 -35.93 0.19
C MET A 1 -10.96 -34.83 0.35
N ARG A 2 -12.17 -35.13 0.87
CA ARG A 2 -13.19 -34.08 1.19
C ARG A 2 -12.69 -32.97 2.14
N ALA A 3 -11.92 -33.31 3.17
CA ALA A 3 -11.37 -32.33 4.13
C ALA A 3 -10.28 -31.39 3.55
N ALA A 4 -9.65 -31.76 2.43
CA ALA A 4 -8.67 -30.91 1.75
C ALA A 4 -9.36 -29.89 0.81
N LEU A 5 -10.55 -30.22 0.32
CA LEU A 5 -11.36 -29.36 -0.55
C LEU A 5 -12.21 -28.37 0.26
N SER A 6 -12.62 -28.72 1.48
CA SER A 6 -13.30 -27.78 2.41
C SER A 6 -12.42 -26.64 2.90
N GLY A 7 -11.09 -26.72 2.72
CA GLY A 7 -10.17 -25.61 2.97
C GLY A 7 -9.98 -24.67 1.76
N VAL A 8 -10.52 -25.05 0.60
CA VAL A 8 -10.50 -24.23 -0.63
C VAL A 8 -11.77 -23.40 -0.73
N GLU A 9 -12.91 -23.93 -0.28
CA GLU A 9 -14.14 -23.16 -0.08
C GLU A 9 -13.92 -22.10 1.00
N GLY A 10 -13.75 -20.84 0.59
CA GLY A 10 -13.48 -19.70 1.46
C GLY A 10 -12.07 -19.09 1.34
N GLN A 11 -11.20 -19.65 0.50
CA GLN A 11 -9.93 -18.99 0.15
C GLN A 11 -10.23 -17.64 -0.52
N PRO A 12 -9.56 -16.54 -0.12
CA PRO A 12 -9.73 -15.25 -0.77
C PRO A 12 -9.36 -15.40 -2.25
N HIS A 13 -10.19 -14.83 -3.12
CA HIS A 13 -9.99 -14.84 -4.57
C HIS A 13 -8.50 -14.52 -4.89
N PRO A 14 -7.76 -15.30 -5.71
CA PRO A 14 -6.30 -15.16 -5.88
C PRO A 14 -5.85 -13.72 -6.19
N ARG A 15 -6.69 -12.98 -6.92
CA ARG A 15 -6.51 -11.54 -7.18
C ARG A 15 -6.42 -10.67 -5.92
N ILE A 16 -7.14 -10.98 -4.85
CA ILE A 16 -7.04 -10.27 -3.56
C ILE A 16 -5.62 -10.41 -3.00
N GLY A 17 -5.06 -11.63 -2.99
CA GLY A 17 -3.69 -11.86 -2.52
C GLY A 17 -2.62 -11.14 -3.36
N TRP A 18 -2.83 -11.09 -4.67
CA TRP A 18 -1.98 -10.28 -5.55
C TRP A 18 -2.11 -8.78 -5.26
N LEU A 19 -3.34 -8.26 -5.12
CA LEU A 19 -3.62 -6.84 -4.85
C LEU A 19 -3.00 -6.38 -3.53
N THR A 20 -3.09 -7.20 -2.48
CA THR A 20 -2.52 -6.86 -1.17
C THR A 20 -1.00 -6.86 -1.20
N THR A 21 -0.39 -7.84 -1.88
CA THR A 21 1.07 -7.88 -2.10
C THR A 21 1.54 -6.69 -2.91
N HIS A 22 0.86 -6.39 -4.02
CA HIS A 22 1.17 -5.25 -4.88
C HIS A 22 1.12 -3.93 -4.12
N LEU A 23 0.04 -3.69 -3.34
CA LEU A 23 -0.07 -2.52 -2.49
C LEU A 23 1.09 -2.41 -1.48
N ALA A 24 1.47 -3.51 -0.85
CA ALA A 24 2.55 -3.50 0.14
C ALA A 24 3.91 -3.19 -0.48
N VAL A 25 4.18 -3.67 -1.71
CA VAL A 25 5.41 -3.36 -2.45
C VAL A 25 5.41 -1.90 -2.86
N THR A 26 4.37 -1.42 -3.55
CA THR A 26 4.30 -0.04 -4.03
C THR A 26 4.35 0.98 -2.88
N LYS A 27 3.73 0.69 -1.74
CA LYS A 27 3.84 1.54 -0.54
C LYS A 27 5.28 1.65 -0.04
N ARG A 28 6.01 0.53 0.03
CA ARG A 28 7.41 0.55 0.45
C ARG A 28 8.26 1.34 -0.55
N GLU A 29 8.05 1.14 -1.85
CA GLU A 29 8.76 1.91 -2.89
C GLU A 29 8.57 3.42 -2.70
N TYR A 30 7.32 3.88 -2.54
CA TYR A 30 7.03 5.30 -2.32
C TYR A 30 7.66 5.83 -1.04
N TRP A 31 7.54 5.10 0.06
CA TRP A 31 8.12 5.53 1.33
C TRP A 31 9.64 5.50 1.35
N SER A 32 10.28 4.58 0.62
CA SER A 32 11.74 4.59 0.45
C SER A 32 12.21 5.82 -0.32
N LEU A 33 11.49 6.25 -1.35
CA LEU A 33 11.80 7.50 -2.08
C LEU A 33 11.61 8.73 -1.17
N ILE A 34 10.53 8.77 -0.39
CA ILE A 34 10.28 9.85 0.57
C ILE A 34 11.38 9.89 1.64
N ALA A 35 11.73 8.74 2.22
CA ALA A 35 12.79 8.63 3.21
C ALA A 35 14.12 9.16 2.67
N ALA A 36 14.49 8.76 1.44
CA ALA A 36 15.71 9.21 0.79
C ALA A 36 15.75 10.74 0.58
N ALA A 37 14.63 11.37 0.24
CA ALA A 37 14.57 12.81 -0.02
C ALA A 37 14.39 13.69 1.22
N THR A 38 13.89 13.13 2.32
CA THR A 38 13.51 13.89 3.52
C THR A 38 14.34 13.55 4.75
N GLY A 39 15.10 12.45 4.73
CA GLY A 39 15.78 11.90 5.90
C GLY A 39 14.84 11.22 6.91
N ALA A 40 13.55 11.07 6.58
CA ALA A 40 12.60 10.34 7.41
C ALA A 40 12.97 8.84 7.50
N PRO A 41 12.54 8.12 8.55
CA PRO A 41 12.77 6.69 8.65
C PRO A 41 12.21 5.92 7.44
N PRO A 42 12.93 4.92 6.90
CA PRO A 42 12.42 4.07 5.83
C PRO A 42 11.24 3.20 6.30
N PRO A 43 10.44 2.68 5.36
CA PRO A 43 9.34 1.78 5.72
C PRO A 43 9.85 0.48 6.33
N PRO A 44 9.17 -0.10 7.34
CA PRO A 44 9.54 -1.40 7.90
C PRO A 44 9.39 -2.54 6.88
N ASP A 45 10.42 -3.38 6.76
CA ASP A 45 10.43 -4.50 5.82
C ASP A 45 9.52 -5.65 6.27
N ASP A 46 9.41 -5.88 7.58
CA ASP A 46 8.67 -6.99 8.19
C ASP A 46 7.15 -6.75 8.32
N TYR A 47 6.67 -5.55 7.97
CA TYR A 47 5.26 -5.20 8.17
C TYR A 47 4.37 -5.75 7.04
N GLY A 48 3.35 -6.54 7.41
CA GLY A 48 2.22 -6.81 6.51
C GLY A 48 1.44 -5.53 6.17
N LEU A 49 0.65 -5.55 5.09
CA LEU A 49 -0.04 -4.37 4.54
C LEU A 49 -0.78 -3.53 5.60
N THR A 50 -1.56 -4.16 6.49
CA THR A 50 -2.31 -3.44 7.53
C THR A 50 -1.40 -2.69 8.51
N ARG A 51 -0.29 -3.32 8.95
CA ARG A 51 0.68 -2.68 9.84
C ARG A 51 1.43 -1.56 9.11
N LEU A 52 1.75 -1.77 7.83
CA LEU A 52 2.38 -0.75 6.99
C LEU A 52 1.47 0.48 6.81
N MET A 53 0.17 0.29 6.61
CA MET A 53 -0.82 1.38 6.53
C MET A 53 -1.02 2.09 7.87
N ALA A 54 -0.93 1.40 8.99
CA ALA A 54 -0.96 2.06 10.30
C ALA A 54 0.30 2.92 10.51
N TRP A 55 1.46 2.38 10.15
CA TRP A 55 2.75 3.08 10.24
C TRP A 55 2.79 4.32 9.35
N GLU A 56 2.30 4.25 8.10
CA GLU A 56 2.40 5.37 7.14
C GLU A 56 1.67 6.63 7.60
N ILE A 57 0.60 6.48 8.40
CA ILE A 57 -0.11 7.62 8.98
C ILE A 57 0.79 8.36 9.98
N GLY A 58 1.52 7.61 10.82
CA GLY A 58 2.49 8.18 11.75
C GLY A 58 3.66 8.83 11.02
N ALA A 59 4.21 8.15 10.01
CA ALA A 59 5.31 8.67 9.20
C ALA A 59 4.92 9.97 8.48
N ALA A 60 3.72 10.02 7.88
CA ALA A 60 3.23 11.22 7.19
C ALA A 60 3.02 12.41 8.13
N ARG A 61 2.53 12.16 9.35
CA ARG A 61 2.35 13.21 10.37
C ARG A 61 3.67 13.76 10.92
N ALA A 62 4.75 12.99 10.83
CA ALA A 62 6.07 13.40 11.31
C ALA A 62 6.86 14.24 10.28
N LEU A 63 6.38 14.35 9.03
CA LEU A 63 7.02 15.18 8.01
C LEU A 63 6.79 16.67 8.32
N SER A 64 7.85 17.46 8.17
CA SER A 64 7.77 18.92 8.22
C SER A 64 7.22 19.50 6.90
N ASP A 65 6.79 20.75 6.94
CA ASP A 65 6.36 21.47 5.73
C ASP A 65 7.48 21.54 4.68
N ASP A 66 8.73 21.74 5.10
CA ASP A 66 9.89 21.69 4.19
C ASP A 66 10.01 20.32 3.52
N ALA A 67 9.90 19.23 4.29
CA ALA A 67 9.96 17.86 3.78
C ALA A 67 8.86 17.59 2.75
N LEU A 68 7.65 18.14 2.93
CA LEU A 68 6.54 18.00 2.00
C LEU A 68 6.79 18.69 0.65
N THR A 69 7.66 19.70 0.60
CA THR A 69 8.04 20.41 -0.64
C THR A 69 9.23 19.79 -1.37
N ARG A 70 9.96 18.85 -0.73
CA ARG A 70 11.10 18.17 -1.35
C ARG A 70 10.68 17.42 -2.61
N ARG A 71 11.58 17.38 -3.58
CA ARG A 71 11.36 16.75 -4.88
C ARG A 71 11.87 15.32 -4.89
N VAL A 72 11.14 14.45 -5.56
CA VAL A 72 11.46 13.02 -5.75
C VAL A 72 11.20 12.64 -7.20
N VAL A 73 12.02 11.74 -7.74
CA VAL A 73 11.77 11.15 -9.07
C VAL A 73 11.11 9.79 -8.88
N HIS A 74 9.95 9.61 -9.49
CA HIS A 74 9.23 8.35 -9.52
C HIS A 74 8.75 8.07 -10.94
N ALA A 75 9.03 6.88 -11.46
CA ALA A 75 8.65 6.46 -12.82
C ALA A 75 9.07 7.46 -13.92
N GLY A 76 10.24 8.09 -13.78
CA GLY A 76 10.78 9.06 -14.74
C GLY A 76 10.14 10.46 -14.67
N ALA A 77 9.17 10.68 -13.79
CA ALA A 77 8.55 11.96 -13.54
C ALA A 77 8.96 12.52 -12.17
N GLU A 78 8.98 13.84 -12.05
CA GLU A 78 9.34 14.53 -10.82
C GLU A 78 8.09 14.94 -10.04
N PHE A 79 8.03 14.56 -8.77
CA PHE A 79 6.94 14.83 -7.85
C PHE A 79 7.46 15.59 -6.63
N GLY A 80 6.61 16.39 -6.00
CA GLY A 80 6.79 16.78 -4.60
C GLY A 80 6.43 15.61 -3.69
N VAL A 81 7.04 15.52 -2.51
CA VAL A 81 6.68 14.52 -1.50
C VAL A 81 5.17 14.54 -1.19
N ALA A 82 4.57 15.72 -1.06
CA ALA A 82 3.12 15.84 -0.88
C ALA A 82 2.30 15.27 -2.05
N GLU A 83 2.79 15.38 -3.29
CA GLU A 83 2.13 14.82 -4.47
C GLU A 83 2.24 13.29 -4.48
N LEU A 84 3.42 12.75 -4.15
CA LEU A 84 3.64 11.31 -4.05
C LEU A 84 2.79 10.68 -2.92
N LEU A 85 2.61 11.35 -1.79
CA LEU A 85 1.71 10.91 -0.72
C LEU A 85 0.25 10.86 -1.18
N ARG A 86 -0.22 11.86 -1.94
CA ARG A 86 -1.57 11.84 -2.52
C ARG A 86 -1.73 10.74 -3.55
N LEU A 87 -0.71 10.48 -4.37
CA LEU A 87 -0.69 9.36 -5.31
C LEU A 87 -0.80 8.02 -4.58
N ASN A 88 -0.01 7.82 -3.51
CA ASN A 88 -0.09 6.64 -2.64
C ASN A 88 -1.51 6.43 -2.09
N ALA A 89 -2.11 7.48 -1.53
CA ALA A 89 -3.46 7.42 -0.96
C ALA A 89 -4.52 7.06 -2.02
N ARG A 90 -4.47 7.70 -3.19
CA ARG A 90 -5.39 7.40 -4.31
C ARG A 90 -5.22 5.96 -4.80
N HIS A 91 -3.98 5.50 -4.97
CA HIS A 91 -3.68 4.13 -5.40
C HIS A 91 -4.22 3.10 -4.40
N THR A 92 -4.06 3.38 -3.10
CA THR A 92 -4.57 2.54 -2.01
C THR A 92 -6.09 2.47 -2.03
N ALA A 93 -6.77 3.61 -2.13
CA ALA A 93 -8.23 3.67 -2.16
C ALA A 93 -8.81 2.93 -3.39
N TRP A 94 -8.18 3.09 -4.56
CA TRP A 94 -8.58 2.39 -5.78
C TRP A 94 -8.54 0.86 -5.61
N HIS A 95 -7.43 0.32 -5.13
CA HIS A 95 -7.30 -1.12 -4.93
C HIS A 95 -8.12 -1.65 -3.75
N ALA A 96 -8.34 -0.86 -2.70
CA ALA A 96 -9.28 -1.20 -1.63
C ALA A 96 -10.70 -1.40 -2.18
N GLY A 97 -11.15 -0.55 -3.11
CA GLY A 97 -12.43 -0.72 -3.81
C GLY A 97 -12.49 -2.02 -4.62
N GLN A 98 -11.39 -2.38 -5.32
CA GLN A 98 -11.31 -3.65 -6.04
C GLN A 98 -11.35 -4.86 -5.10
N ILE A 99 -10.65 -4.81 -3.96
CA ILE A 99 -10.66 -5.88 -2.96
C ILE A 99 -12.07 -6.05 -2.39
N ALA A 100 -12.74 -4.96 -2.01
CA ALA A 100 -14.11 -5.00 -1.49
C ALA A 100 -15.08 -5.64 -2.50
N ALA A 101 -15.02 -5.25 -3.77
CA ALA A 101 -15.86 -5.80 -4.83
C ALA A 101 -15.58 -7.27 -5.17
N LEU A 102 -14.36 -7.77 -4.91
CA LEU A 102 -14.01 -9.17 -5.07
C LEU A 102 -14.45 -10.00 -3.86
N ALA A 103 -14.24 -9.48 -2.65
CA ALA A 103 -14.64 -10.13 -1.41
C ALA A 103 -16.15 -10.31 -1.31
N ASP A 104 -16.93 -9.33 -1.79
CA ASP A 104 -18.39 -9.41 -1.78
C ASP A 104 -18.93 -10.48 -2.73
N ARG A 105 -18.32 -10.61 -3.92
CA ARG A 105 -18.64 -11.67 -4.88
C ARG A 105 -18.37 -13.06 -4.33
N SER A 106 -17.28 -13.25 -3.58
CA SER A 106 -16.98 -14.52 -2.92
C SER A 106 -17.95 -14.91 -1.80
N ARG A 107 -18.71 -13.96 -1.23
CA ARG A 107 -19.74 -14.25 -0.20
C ARG A 107 -21.12 -14.52 -0.78
N SER A 108 -21.38 -14.03 -1.99
CA SER A 108 -22.69 -14.15 -2.66
C SER A 108 -22.78 -15.36 -3.59
N ALA A 109 -21.67 -16.07 -3.82
CA ALA A 109 -21.57 -17.30 -4.62
C ALA A 109 -21.55 -18.52 -3.70
#